data_AF-A0A529ZJN2-F1
#
_entry.id   AF-A0A529ZJN2-F1
#
_cell.length_a   1.000
_cell.length_b   1.000
_cell.length_c   1.000
_cell.angle_alpha   90.00
_cell.angle_beta   90.00
_cell.angle_gamma   90.00
#
_symmetry.space_group_name_H-M   'P 1'
#
loop_
_entity.id
_entity.type
_entity.pdbx_description
1 polymer ?
#
loop_
_entity_poly.entity_id
_entity_poly.type
_entity_poly.pdbx_seq_one_letter_code
_entity_poly.pdbx_strand_id
1 'polypeptide(L)'
;TGGISIAQLSARARRLKRQRGLDLIVIDYIQLMQGSSARASQNRVQEITEITTGLKALAKELGVPIIALSQLSRQVESRDDKRPQLSDLRESGSIEQDADVVLFVYREEYYLKNREPKLGTEEYVKWENEMNEARGKAECIVAKQRHGPTGTVSLAFHGEFTRFSDLA
;
A
#
# COMPACT_ATOMS: atom_id res chain seq x y z
N THR A 1 13.44 16.19 4.93
CA THR A 1 14.17 15.00 5.45
C THR A 1 14.80 14.29 4.27
N GLY A 2 16.08 13.88 4.37
CA GLY A 2 16.77 13.20 3.26
C GLY A 2 16.30 11.75 3.14
N GLY A 3 15.93 11.31 1.93
CA GLY A 3 15.51 9.94 1.69
C GLY A 3 16.66 8.95 1.87
N ILE A 4 16.38 7.76 2.42
CA ILE A 4 17.38 6.70 2.56
C ILE A 4 17.54 5.97 1.22
N SER A 5 18.78 5.74 0.79
CA SER A 5 19.01 4.93 -0.40
C SER A 5 18.88 3.44 -0.13
N ILE A 6 18.57 2.64 -1.15
CA ILE A 6 18.51 1.18 -1.04
C ILE A 6 19.85 0.58 -0.54
N ALA A 7 20.98 1.17 -0.92
CA ALA A 7 22.30 0.75 -0.45
C ALA A 7 22.50 1.03 1.05
N GLN A 8 22.08 2.21 1.52
CA GLN A 8 22.13 2.57 2.94
C GLN A 8 21.21 1.68 3.78
N LEU A 9 19.99 1.42 3.31
CA LEU A 9 19.05 0.49 3.95
C LEU A 9 19.67 -0.91 4.07
N SER A 10 20.21 -1.44 2.97
CA SER A 10 20.84 -2.76 2.93
C SER A 10 22.01 -2.89 3.90
N ALA A 11 22.89 -1.88 3.96
CA ALA A 11 24.02 -1.87 4.89
C ALA A 11 23.57 -1.89 6.35
N ARG A 12 22.53 -1.11 6.69
CA ARG A 12 21.95 -1.08 8.04
C ARG A 12 21.28 -2.41 8.41
N ALA A 13 20.48 -2.97 7.50
CA ALA A 13 19.78 -4.24 7.70
C ALA A 13 20.76 -5.41 7.91
N ARG A 14 21.79 -5.53 7.06
CA ARG A 14 22.86 -6.54 7.21
C ARG A 14 23.58 -6.42 8.55
N ARG A 15 23.92 -5.19 8.96
CA ARG A 15 24.58 -4.94 10.26
C ARG A 15 23.69 -5.34 11.42
N LEU A 16 22.41 -4.95 11.39
CA LEU A 16 21.44 -5.26 12.44
C LEU A 16 21.23 -6.77 12.56
N LYS A 17 21.03 -7.47 11.43
CA LYS A 17 20.87 -8.93 11.41
C LYS A 17 22.07 -9.65 12.04
N ARG A 18 23.30 -9.24 11.73
CA ARG A 18 24.52 -9.84 12.32
C ARG A 18 24.66 -9.60 13.82
N GLN A 19 24.23 -8.43 14.31
CA GLN A 19 24.45 -8.04 15.70
C GLN A 19 23.36 -8.57 16.64
N ARG A 20 22.11 -8.61 16.18
CA ARG A 20 20.95 -8.85 17.06
C ARG A 20 19.89 -9.79 16.47
N GLY A 21 20.09 -10.30 15.25
CA GLY A 21 18.99 -10.89 14.48
C GLY A 21 18.11 -9.80 13.83
N LEU A 22 17.28 -10.23 12.88
CA LEU A 22 16.33 -9.38 12.18
C LEU A 22 15.28 -10.30 11.55
N ASP A 23 14.00 -10.11 11.88
CA ASP A 23 12.91 -10.99 11.45
C ASP A 23 11.88 -10.31 10.54
N LEU A 24 11.84 -8.97 10.52
CA LEU A 24 10.94 -8.19 9.67
C LEU A 24 11.55 -6.82 9.36
N ILE A 25 11.32 -6.32 8.14
CA ILE A 25 11.60 -4.94 7.77
C ILE A 25 10.30 -4.28 7.31
N VAL A 26 9.97 -3.11 7.85
CA VAL A 26 8.84 -2.29 7.42
C VAL A 26 9.37 -0.96 6.87
N ILE A 27 8.90 -0.55 5.69
CA ILE A 27 9.30 0.68 5.01
C ILE A 27 8.06 1.53 4.77
N ASP A 28 8.03 2.70 5.41
CA ASP A 28 6.99 3.73 5.23
C ASP A 28 7.63 5.00 4.65
N TYR A 29 7.54 5.27 3.36
CA TYR A 29 7.01 4.45 2.25
C TYR A 29 8.00 4.51 1.07
N ILE A 30 7.91 3.58 0.11
CA ILE A 30 8.97 3.38 -0.91
C ILE A 30 9.27 4.63 -1.74
N GLN A 31 8.26 5.48 -1.96
CA GLN A 31 8.43 6.71 -2.72
C GLN A 31 9.33 7.75 -2.02
N LEU A 32 9.62 7.62 -0.72
CA LEU A 32 10.59 8.49 -0.03
C LEU A 32 12.03 7.96 -0.11
N MET A 33 12.23 6.73 -0.61
CA MET A 33 13.56 6.18 -0.82
C MET A 33 14.21 6.80 -2.06
N GLN A 34 15.55 6.84 -2.06
CA GLN A 34 16.35 7.36 -3.15
C GLN A 34 17.03 6.23 -3.93
N GLY A 35 17.04 6.36 -5.25
CA GLY A 35 17.81 5.52 -6.14
C GLY A 35 19.32 5.76 -6.04
N SER A 36 20.05 5.04 -6.88
CA SER A 36 21.52 4.94 -6.84
C SER A 36 22.25 6.21 -7.27
N SER A 37 21.58 7.14 -7.97
CA SER A 37 22.23 8.30 -8.60
C SER A 37 21.39 9.57 -8.56
N ALA A 38 22.05 10.73 -8.42
CA ALA A 38 21.40 12.04 -8.53
C ALA A 38 20.77 12.30 -9.92
N ARG A 39 21.24 11.58 -10.96
CA ARG A 39 20.69 11.61 -12.33
C ARG A 39 19.44 10.71 -12.50
N ALA A 40 19.21 9.74 -11.62
CA ALA A 40 18.00 8.92 -11.63
C ALA A 40 16.72 9.72 -11.30
N SER A 41 16.87 10.95 -10.80
CA SER A 41 15.74 11.87 -10.58
C SER A 41 14.97 12.25 -11.86
N GLN A 42 15.52 11.98 -13.06
CA GLN A 42 14.82 12.25 -14.32
C GLN A 42 13.80 11.17 -14.70
N ASN A 43 13.88 9.95 -14.14
CA ASN A 43 12.92 8.89 -14.45
C ASN A 43 12.52 8.11 -13.19
N ARG A 44 11.41 8.57 -12.60
CA ARG A 44 10.84 8.01 -11.39
C ARG A 44 10.51 6.52 -11.50
N VAL A 45 10.06 6.08 -12.67
CA VAL A 45 9.72 4.66 -12.91
C VAL A 45 10.96 3.78 -12.78
N GLN A 46 12.09 4.24 -13.32
CA GLN A 46 13.37 3.54 -13.20
C GLN A 46 13.85 3.49 -11.75
N GLU A 47 13.71 4.59 -11.02
CA GLU A 47 14.08 4.65 -9.61
C GLU A 47 13.25 3.68 -8.75
N ILE A 48 11.93 3.63 -8.93
CA ILE A 48 11.09 2.66 -8.20
C ILE A 48 11.44 1.22 -8.58
N THR A 49 11.79 0.98 -9.84
CA THR A 49 12.25 -0.34 -10.31
C THR A 49 13.56 -0.74 -9.61
N GLU A 50 14.55 0.15 -9.53
CA GLU A 50 15.79 -0.11 -8.79
C GLU A 50 15.53 -0.41 -7.30
N ILE A 51 14.64 0.37 -6.67
CA ILE A 51 14.29 0.20 -5.26
C ILE A 51 13.62 -1.16 -5.05
N THR A 52 12.59 -1.49 -5.81
CA THR A 52 11.80 -2.72 -5.63
C THR A 52 12.61 -3.98 -5.91
N THR A 53 13.40 -4.01 -6.98
CA THR A 53 14.30 -5.11 -7.28
C THR A 53 15.38 -5.26 -6.19
N GLY A 54 15.92 -4.15 -5.70
CA GLY A 54 16.89 -4.14 -4.61
C GLY A 54 16.30 -4.65 -3.28
N LEU A 55 15.05 -4.28 -2.96
CA LEU A 55 14.33 -4.80 -1.79
C LEU A 55 14.10 -6.31 -1.92
N LYS A 56 13.70 -6.80 -3.10
CA LYS A 56 13.51 -8.22 -3.36
C LYS A 56 14.81 -9.01 -3.20
N ALA A 57 15.92 -8.47 -3.70
CA ALA A 57 17.24 -9.06 -3.52
C ALA A 57 17.64 -9.11 -2.04
N LEU A 58 17.45 -8.01 -1.31
CA LEU A 58 17.75 -7.93 0.12
C LEU A 58 16.91 -8.90 0.95
N ALA A 59 15.61 -9.02 0.66
CA ALA A 59 14.71 -9.96 1.33
C ALA A 59 15.20 -11.41 1.15
N LYS A 60 15.63 -11.79 -0.06
CA LYS A 60 16.19 -13.11 -0.36
C LYS A 60 17.54 -13.34 0.32
N GLU A 61 18.44 -12.37 0.23
CA GLU A 61 19.77 -12.45 0.85
C GLU A 61 19.68 -12.61 2.37
N LEU A 62 18.83 -11.80 3.00
CA LEU A 62 18.63 -11.85 4.43
C LEU A 62 17.66 -12.96 4.84
N GLY A 63 16.90 -13.58 3.94
CA GLY A 63 15.82 -14.49 4.33
C GLY A 63 14.84 -13.83 5.32
N VAL A 64 14.55 -12.54 5.12
CA VAL A 64 13.71 -11.71 6.00
C VAL A 64 12.58 -11.11 5.17
N PRO A 65 11.30 -11.24 5.59
CA PRO A 65 10.19 -10.57 4.94
C PRO A 65 10.33 -9.04 5.00
N ILE A 66 9.98 -8.38 3.91
CA ILE A 66 9.94 -6.92 3.81
C ILE A 66 8.52 -6.48 3.46
N ILE A 67 7.94 -5.62 4.29
CA ILE A 67 6.69 -4.93 4.03
C ILE A 67 7.03 -3.51 3.60
N ALA A 68 6.62 -3.13 2.40
CA ALA A 68 6.87 -1.81 1.86
C ALA A 68 5.53 -1.13 1.54
N LEU A 69 5.29 0.02 2.17
CA LEU A 69 4.12 0.84 1.86
C LEU A 69 4.36 1.54 0.53
N SER A 70 3.32 1.62 -0.29
CA SER A 70 3.33 2.34 -1.56
C SER A 70 2.08 3.19 -1.66
N GLN A 71 2.25 4.44 -2.10
CA GLN A 71 1.13 5.30 -2.46
C GLN A 71 0.60 4.93 -3.85
N LEU A 72 -0.72 4.95 -4.00
CA LEU A 72 -1.39 4.74 -5.28
C LEU A 72 -1.36 6.00 -6.14
N SER A 73 -1.49 5.82 -7.46
CA SER A 73 -1.75 6.93 -8.36
C SER A 73 -3.06 7.63 -8.00
N ARG A 74 -3.09 8.97 -8.12
CA ARG A 74 -4.33 9.75 -7.95
C ARG A 74 -5.42 9.42 -8.99
N GLN A 75 -5.09 8.65 -10.04
CA GLN A 75 -6.06 8.18 -11.04
C GLN A 75 -7.17 7.31 -10.43
N VAL A 76 -6.93 6.66 -9.28
CA VAL A 76 -8.01 5.98 -8.53
C VAL A 76 -9.15 6.94 -8.17
N GLU A 77 -8.83 8.20 -7.88
CA GLU A 77 -9.78 9.24 -7.49
C GLU A 77 -10.62 9.78 -8.64
N SER A 78 -10.34 9.40 -9.90
CA SER A 78 -11.17 9.78 -11.05
C SER A 78 -12.14 8.68 -11.49
N ARG A 79 -11.98 7.43 -11.03
CA ARG A 79 -12.85 6.30 -11.40
C ARG A 79 -14.17 6.33 -10.64
N ASP A 80 -15.24 5.77 -11.19
CA ASP A 80 -16.51 5.64 -10.47
C ASP A 80 -16.36 4.70 -9.28
N ASP A 81 -15.79 3.52 -9.54
CA ASP A 81 -15.33 2.57 -8.54
C ASP A 81 -13.95 2.97 -8.02
N LYS A 82 -13.90 3.24 -6.72
CA LYS A 82 -12.73 3.71 -5.98
C LYS A 82 -11.87 2.56 -5.44
N ARG A 83 -12.28 1.31 -5.68
CA ARG A 83 -11.53 0.13 -5.25
C ARG A 83 -10.17 0.09 -5.96
N PRO A 84 -9.05 0.01 -5.21
CA PRO A 84 -7.73 -0.09 -5.78
C PRO A 84 -7.54 -1.36 -6.62
N GLN A 85 -6.80 -1.24 -7.70
CA GLN A 85 -6.41 -2.32 -8.61
C GLN A 85 -4.91 -2.26 -8.88
N LEU A 86 -4.33 -3.36 -9.40
CA LEU A 86 -2.89 -3.43 -9.69
C LEU A 86 -2.42 -2.33 -10.64
N SER A 87 -3.26 -1.94 -11.60
CA SER A 87 -2.97 -0.83 -12.51
C SER A 87 -2.94 0.55 -11.82
N ASP A 88 -3.36 0.70 -10.56
CA ASP A 88 -3.16 1.95 -9.83
C ASP A 88 -1.70 2.09 -9.32
N LEU A 89 -0.91 1.01 -9.39
CA LEU A 89 0.55 1.03 -9.21
C LEU A 89 1.30 1.45 -10.48
N ARG A 90 0.60 1.82 -11.57
CA ARG A 90 1.07 1.95 -12.97
C ARG A 90 2.36 2.74 -13.22
N GLU A 91 2.76 3.65 -12.34
CA GLU A 91 4.10 4.27 -12.42
C GLU A 91 5.23 3.29 -12.01
N SER A 92 4.90 2.03 -11.75
CA SER A 92 5.76 1.06 -11.11
C SER A 92 5.31 -0.37 -11.41
N GLY A 93 5.18 -0.74 -12.68
CA GLY A 93 4.92 -2.13 -13.09
C GLY A 93 5.94 -3.13 -12.49
N SER A 94 7.13 -2.65 -12.13
CA SER A 94 8.12 -3.37 -11.34
C SER A 94 7.68 -3.73 -9.93
N ILE A 95 6.90 -2.89 -9.23
CA ILE A 95 6.30 -3.25 -7.92
C ILE A 95 5.45 -4.50 -8.10
N GLU A 96 4.54 -4.48 -9.09
CA GLU A 96 3.66 -5.62 -9.34
C GLU A 96 4.48 -6.86 -9.65
N GLN A 97 5.52 -6.78 -10.47
CA GLN A 97 6.33 -7.95 -10.86
C GLN A 97 7.17 -8.50 -9.69
N ASP A 98 7.85 -7.64 -8.94
CA ASP A 98 8.82 -8.02 -7.90
C ASP A 98 8.17 -8.43 -6.58
N ALA A 99 7.00 -7.87 -6.25
CA ALA A 99 6.29 -8.20 -5.02
C ALA A 99 5.75 -9.65 -5.06
N ASP A 100 5.94 -10.41 -3.98
CA ASP A 100 5.29 -11.72 -3.85
C ASP A 100 3.80 -11.58 -3.51
N VAL A 101 3.45 -10.54 -2.73
CA VAL A 101 2.09 -10.23 -2.28
C VAL A 101 1.82 -8.74 -2.47
N VAL A 102 0.64 -8.40 -2.98
CA VAL A 102 0.15 -7.02 -3.04
C VAL A 102 -1.16 -6.95 -2.27
N LEU A 103 -1.19 -6.07 -1.26
CA LEU A 103 -2.36 -5.79 -0.43
C LEU A 103 -2.80 -4.36 -0.66
N PHE A 104 -4.09 -4.14 -0.89
CA PHE A 104 -4.69 -2.82 -0.85
C PHE A 104 -5.58 -2.69 0.38
N VAL A 105 -5.63 -1.48 0.94
CA VAL A 105 -6.55 -1.12 2.01
C VAL A 105 -7.60 -0.20 1.42
N TYR A 106 -8.87 -0.56 1.58
CA TYR A 106 -9.99 0.19 1.06
C TYR A 106 -11.02 0.47 2.16
N ARG A 107 -11.59 1.68 2.15
CA ARG A 107 -12.60 2.14 3.11
C ARG A 107 -13.73 2.83 2.38
N GLU A 108 -14.80 2.09 2.11
CA GLU A 108 -16.00 2.61 1.44
C GLU A 108 -16.55 3.85 2.16
N GLU A 109 -16.61 3.82 3.50
CA GLU A 109 -17.04 4.96 4.33
C GLU A 109 -16.31 6.27 4.00
N TYR A 110 -15.01 6.21 3.68
CA TYR A 110 -14.24 7.41 3.34
C TYR A 110 -14.74 8.04 2.03
N TYR A 111 -15.06 7.21 1.03
CA TYR A 111 -15.51 7.68 -0.27
C TYR A 111 -16.97 8.13 -0.25
N LEU A 112 -17.84 7.43 0.48
CA LEU A 112 -19.24 7.82 0.67
C LEU A 112 -19.37 9.16 1.37
N LYS A 113 -18.58 9.43 2.42
CA LYS A 113 -18.59 10.74 3.10
C LYS A 113 -18.30 11.91 2.17
N ASN A 114 -17.43 11.72 1.18
CA ASN A 114 -17.09 12.77 0.22
C ASN A 114 -18.17 12.99 -0.87
N ARG A 115 -19.19 12.13 -0.91
CA ARG A 115 -20.29 12.15 -1.89
C ARG A 115 -21.65 12.41 -1.23
N GLU A 116 -21.69 13.00 -0.03
CA GLU A 116 -22.93 13.29 0.70
C GLU A 116 -23.86 14.19 -0.15
N PRO A 117 -25.07 13.72 -0.50
CA PRO A 117 -26.05 14.49 -1.27
C PRO A 117 -26.80 15.47 -0.36
N LYS A 118 -27.64 16.33 -0.96
CA LYS A 118 -28.43 17.30 -0.19
C LYS A 118 -29.46 16.58 0.69
N LEU A 119 -29.55 17.00 1.95
CA LEU A 119 -30.56 16.51 2.89
C LEU A 119 -31.98 16.68 2.32
N GLY A 120 -32.79 15.62 2.41
CA GLY A 120 -34.18 15.60 1.97
C GLY A 120 -34.41 15.17 0.51
N THR A 121 -33.36 14.79 -0.24
CA THR A 121 -33.53 14.14 -1.55
C THR A 121 -33.69 12.63 -1.42
N GLU A 122 -34.26 11.96 -2.44
CA GLU A 122 -34.30 10.49 -2.51
C GLU A 122 -32.89 9.88 -2.50
N GLU A 123 -31.92 10.57 -3.12
CA GLU A 123 -30.52 10.18 -3.12
C GLU A 123 -29.92 10.17 -1.70
N TYR A 124 -30.36 11.06 -0.81
CA TYR A 124 -29.91 11.08 0.58
C TYR A 124 -30.32 9.83 1.34
N VAL A 125 -31.56 9.35 1.14
CA VAL A 125 -32.04 8.11 1.78
C VAL A 125 -31.21 6.91 1.32
N LYS A 126 -30.87 6.85 0.03
CA LYS A 126 -30.00 5.79 -0.49
C LYS A 126 -28.59 5.89 0.08
N TRP A 127 -28.00 7.08 0.06
CA TRP A 127 -26.66 7.33 0.59
C TRP A 127 -26.57 7.01 2.10
N GLU A 128 -27.58 7.36 2.89
CA GLU A 128 -27.61 7.08 4.33
C GLU A 128 -27.57 5.59 4.63
N ASN A 129 -28.30 4.78 3.85
CA ASN A 129 -28.26 3.32 3.97
C ASN A 129 -26.87 2.76 3.64
N GLU A 130 -26.29 3.16 2.50
CA GLU A 130 -24.94 2.74 2.10
C GLU A 130 -23.87 3.17 3.12
N MET A 131 -23.99 4.40 3.65
CA MET A 131 -23.09 4.94 4.67
C MET A 131 -23.19 4.15 5.98
N ASN A 132 -24.39 3.77 6.41
CA ASN A 132 -24.59 2.92 7.60
C ASN A 132 -24.03 1.52 7.41
N GLU A 133 -24.17 0.93 6.22
CA GLU A 133 -23.59 -0.38 5.90
C GLU A 133 -22.06 -0.37 5.87
N ALA A 134 -21.46 0.71 5.37
CA ALA A 134 -20.01 0.88 5.25
C ALA A 134 -19.33 1.36 6.55
N ARG A 135 -20.10 1.93 7.49
CA ARG A 135 -19.58 2.56 8.72
C ARG A 135 -18.70 1.60 9.52
N GLY A 136 -17.49 2.04 9.85
CA GLY A 136 -16.57 1.28 10.68
C GLY A 136 -16.04 0.00 10.01
N LYS A 137 -16.25 -0.17 8.69
CA LYS A 137 -15.71 -1.30 7.93
C LYS A 137 -14.58 -0.86 7.02
N ALA A 138 -13.67 -1.79 6.79
CA ALA A 138 -12.61 -1.67 5.82
C ALA A 138 -12.39 -3.02 5.14
N GLU A 139 -11.66 -2.99 4.04
CA GLU A 139 -11.29 -4.18 3.30
C GLU A 139 -9.77 -4.23 3.11
N CYS A 140 -9.20 -5.41 3.33
CA CYS A 140 -7.86 -5.77 2.89
C CYS A 140 -7.99 -6.63 1.64
N ILE A 141 -7.66 -6.06 0.50
CA ILE A 141 -7.77 -6.70 -0.81
C ILE A 141 -6.41 -7.33 -1.14
N VAL A 142 -6.34 -8.65 -1.16
CA VAL A 142 -5.19 -9.43 -1.63
C VAL A 142 -5.23 -9.47 -3.15
N ALA A 143 -4.69 -8.44 -3.79
CA ALA A 143 -4.72 -8.26 -5.25
C ALA A 143 -3.70 -9.16 -5.98
N LYS A 144 -2.61 -9.54 -5.32
CA LYS A 144 -1.62 -10.49 -5.83
C LYS A 144 -1.15 -11.40 -4.71
N GLN A 145 -1.02 -12.68 -5.00
CA GLN A 145 -0.38 -13.67 -4.13
C GLN A 145 0.34 -14.70 -5.00
N ARG A 146 1.67 -14.71 -4.99
CA ARG A 146 2.48 -15.54 -5.90
C ARG A 146 2.31 -17.05 -5.67
N HIS A 147 1.98 -17.45 -4.44
CA HIS A 147 1.95 -18.84 -4.00
C HIS A 147 0.61 -19.25 -3.37
N GLY A 148 -0.48 -18.58 -3.73
CA GLY A 148 -1.78 -18.78 -3.08
C GLY A 148 -2.90 -17.96 -3.72
N PRO A 149 -4.12 -18.03 -3.15
CA PRO A 149 -5.28 -17.34 -3.70
C PRO A 149 -5.23 -15.83 -3.45
N THR A 150 -5.89 -15.09 -4.35
CA THR A 150 -6.31 -13.70 -4.13
C THR A 150 -7.69 -13.67 -3.47
N GLY A 151 -8.10 -12.52 -2.95
CA GLY A 151 -9.39 -12.36 -2.31
C GLY A 151 -9.47 -11.09 -1.47
N THR A 152 -10.63 -10.85 -0.87
CA THR A 152 -10.87 -9.70 0.00
C THR A 152 -11.20 -10.18 1.40
N VAL A 153 -10.52 -9.59 2.38
CA VAL A 153 -10.79 -9.82 3.81
C VAL A 153 -11.45 -8.58 4.38
N SER A 154 -12.65 -8.73 4.93
CA SER A 154 -13.34 -7.65 5.63
C SER A 154 -12.75 -7.44 7.02
N LEU A 155 -12.57 -6.17 7.40
CA LEU A 155 -11.98 -5.73 8.66
C LEU A 155 -12.89 -4.69 9.32
N ALA A 156 -12.80 -4.55 10.64
CA ALA A 156 -13.32 -3.39 11.34
C ALA A 156 -12.27 -2.28 11.37
N PHE A 157 -12.70 -1.03 11.25
CA PHE A 157 -11.84 0.15 11.33
C PHE A 157 -12.40 1.19 12.30
N HIS A 158 -11.64 1.46 13.35
CA HIS A 158 -11.96 2.45 14.39
C HIS A 158 -11.25 3.76 14.06
N GLY A 159 -11.97 4.66 13.39
CA GLY A 159 -11.40 5.90 12.86
C GLY A 159 -10.81 6.84 13.90
N GLU A 160 -11.40 6.86 15.09
CA GLU A 160 -10.92 7.68 16.22
C GLU A 160 -9.56 7.23 16.78
N PHE A 161 -9.17 5.97 16.54
CA PHE A 161 -7.90 5.40 16.99
C PHE A 161 -6.96 5.06 15.83
N THR A 162 -7.36 5.30 14.58
CA THR A 162 -6.66 4.86 13.38
C THR A 162 -6.28 3.37 13.42
N ARG A 163 -7.21 2.53 13.89
CA ARG A 163 -6.95 1.12 14.22
C ARG A 163 -7.82 0.17 13.40
N PHE A 164 -7.20 -0.87 12.85
CA PHE A 164 -7.88 -2.02 12.28
C PHE A 164 -8.04 -3.13 13.34
N SER A 165 -9.15 -3.86 13.29
CA SER A 165 -9.36 -5.08 14.08
C SER A 165 -10.11 -6.12 13.26
N ASP A 166 -10.14 -7.35 13.75
CA ASP A 166 -10.98 -8.40 13.16
C ASP A 166 -12.45 -7.95 13.16
N LEU A 167 -13.15 -8.26 12.07
CA LEU A 167 -14.58 -8.05 11.96
C LEU A 167 -15.27 -9.25 12.61
N ALA A 168 -15.83 -9.05 13.81
CA ALA A 168 -16.50 -10.09 14.60
C ALA A 168 -17.72 -10.68 13.88
#